data_AF-A0A9X3D8Z4-F1
#
_entry.id   AF-A0A9X3D8Z4-F1
#
_cell.length_a   1.000
_cell.length_b   1.000
_cell.length_c   1.000
_cell.angle_alpha   90.00
_cell.angle_beta   90.00
_cell.angle_gamma   90.00
#
_symmetry.space_group_name_H-M   'P 1'
#
loop_
_entity.id
_entity.type
_entity.pdbx_description
1 polymer ?
#
loop_
_entity_poly.entity_id
_entity_poly.type
_entity_poly.pdbx_seq_one_letter_code
_entity_poly.pdbx_strand_id
1 'polypeptide(L)'
;MSSHPTVAVTGTGLSAQRLRARIRRSSVRIDIVSDSLRAGVAVHERSAPAGSYLDLVSADRDGEVFLDDPRTVDYVAAMLEHLAVVGAHSLTVRKPIENEWAAIGTPRRRRSRLRRFRPDDYDWVGVESIEDDVVDGMAALSVDGDELSARVRVTGHLDPLDGRYHWAGVVFGDEVRRWKNNRVTTVAVAMDGGEPVGARLAEVTPAGTVRIVGVGAPPYALDALVV
;
A
#
# COMPACT_ATOMS: atom_id res chain seq x y z
N MET A 1 7.38 10.51 -14.77
CA MET A 1 6.41 9.97 -15.75
C MET A 1 5.34 9.20 -15.00
N SER A 2 4.12 9.72 -14.86
CA SER A 2 3.03 8.96 -14.23
C SER A 2 2.67 7.77 -15.11
N SER A 3 3.02 6.56 -14.68
CA SER A 3 2.51 5.34 -15.30
C SER A 3 1.03 5.23 -14.94
N HIS A 4 0.16 5.19 -15.95
CA HIS A 4 -1.28 4.98 -15.73
C HIS A 4 -1.52 3.52 -15.33
N PRO A 5 -2.52 3.22 -14.48
CA PRO A 5 -2.78 1.84 -14.09
C PRO A 5 -3.20 1.03 -15.31
N THR A 6 -2.60 -0.14 -15.44
CA THR A 6 -2.94 -1.13 -16.46
C THR A 6 -3.95 -2.13 -15.91
N VAL A 7 -5.05 -2.33 -16.63
CA VAL A 7 -6.12 -3.26 -16.26
C VAL A 7 -6.32 -4.28 -17.37
N ALA A 8 -6.25 -5.57 -17.03
CA ALA A 8 -6.73 -6.63 -17.90
C ALA A 8 -8.15 -7.01 -17.47
N VAL A 9 -9.08 -7.04 -18.42
CA VAL A 9 -10.42 -7.60 -18.18
C VAL A 9 -10.51 -8.89 -18.97
N THR A 10 -10.65 -10.03 -18.29
CA THR A 10 -10.82 -11.35 -18.91
C THR A 10 -12.30 -11.74 -18.95
N GLY A 11 -12.70 -12.51 -19.97
CA GLY A 11 -14.10 -12.85 -20.24
C GLY A 11 -14.75 -12.00 -21.32
N THR A 12 -15.76 -12.57 -21.95
CA THR A 12 -16.50 -11.99 -23.10
C THR A 12 -17.97 -11.72 -22.80
N GLY A 13 -18.43 -12.02 -21.58
CA GLY A 13 -19.79 -11.80 -21.12
C GLY A 13 -20.13 -10.33 -20.88
N LEU A 14 -21.37 -10.11 -20.44
CA LEU A 14 -21.96 -8.79 -20.33
C LEU A 14 -21.28 -7.91 -19.27
N SER A 15 -20.85 -8.50 -18.15
CA SER A 15 -20.19 -7.77 -17.07
C SER A 15 -18.84 -7.24 -17.54
N ALA A 16 -18.04 -8.09 -18.19
CA ALA A 16 -16.75 -7.70 -18.76
C ALA A 16 -16.90 -6.64 -19.86
N GLN A 17 -17.90 -6.76 -20.74
CA GLN A 17 -18.17 -5.74 -21.77
C GLN A 17 -18.58 -4.39 -21.17
N ARG A 18 -19.48 -4.40 -20.18
CA ARG A 18 -19.92 -3.18 -19.49
C ARG A 18 -18.78 -2.50 -18.75
N LEU A 19 -17.92 -3.26 -18.06
CA LEU A 19 -16.77 -2.70 -17.37
C LEU A 19 -15.81 -2.03 -18.35
N ARG A 20 -15.47 -2.68 -19.47
CA ARG A 20 -14.64 -2.06 -20.53
C ARG A 20 -15.26 -0.77 -21.07
N ALA A 21 -16.58 -0.75 -21.29
CA ALA A 21 -17.28 0.46 -21.73
C ALA A 21 -17.25 1.57 -20.66
N ARG A 22 -17.38 1.22 -19.38
CA ARG A 22 -17.35 2.18 -18.26
C ARG A 22 -15.95 2.77 -18.06
N ILE A 23 -14.89 1.97 -18.20
CA ILE A 23 -13.50 2.42 -18.18
C ILE A 23 -13.23 3.39 -19.34
N ARG A 24 -13.62 3.04 -20.57
CA ARG A 24 -13.43 3.91 -21.75
C ARG A 24 -14.13 5.26 -21.67
N ARG A 25 -15.21 5.36 -20.88
CA ARG A 25 -15.97 6.60 -20.64
C ARG A 25 -15.47 7.38 -19.42
N SER A 26 -14.54 6.82 -18.65
CA SER A 26 -14.00 7.50 -17.48
C SER A 26 -13.25 8.76 -17.89
N SER A 27 -13.34 9.80 -17.07
CA SER A 27 -12.51 11.00 -17.20
C SER A 27 -11.07 10.77 -16.73
N VAL A 28 -10.81 9.67 -16.02
CA VAL A 28 -9.48 9.28 -15.56
C VAL A 28 -8.89 8.24 -16.51
N ARG A 29 -7.61 8.36 -16.83
CA ARG A 29 -6.95 7.44 -17.76
C ARG A 29 -6.59 6.13 -17.06
N ILE A 30 -7.08 5.03 -17.64
CA ILE A 30 -6.83 3.64 -17.23
C ILE A 30 -6.54 2.86 -18.52
N ASP A 31 -5.39 2.19 -18.58
CA ASP A 31 -4.96 1.50 -19.79
C ASP A 31 -5.46 0.05 -19.78
N ILE A 32 -6.29 -0.31 -20.77
CA ILE A 32 -6.77 -1.69 -20.90
C ILE A 32 -5.74 -2.51 -21.67
N VAL A 33 -5.18 -3.54 -21.03
CA VAL A 33 -4.20 -4.45 -21.63
C VAL A 33 -4.79 -5.85 -21.85
N SER A 34 -4.20 -6.61 -22.77
CA SER A 34 -4.68 -7.97 -23.11
C SER A 34 -4.09 -9.06 -22.21
N ASP A 35 -2.86 -8.87 -21.73
CA ASP A 35 -2.15 -9.84 -20.88
C ASP A 35 -2.47 -9.57 -19.41
N SER A 36 -3.22 -10.46 -18.77
CA SER A 36 -3.57 -10.34 -17.37
C SER A 36 -2.42 -10.60 -16.41
N LEU A 37 -1.35 -11.29 -16.85
CA LEU A 37 -0.18 -11.53 -16.00
C LEU A 37 0.71 -10.29 -15.87
N ARG A 38 0.56 -9.33 -16.78
CA ARG A 38 1.32 -8.07 -16.80
C ARG A 38 0.48 -6.86 -16.40
N ALA A 39 -0.80 -7.04 -16.15
CA ALA A 39 -1.67 -5.98 -15.67
C ALA A 39 -1.51 -5.83 -14.16
N GLY A 40 -1.34 -4.60 -13.69
CA GLY A 40 -1.39 -4.30 -12.25
C GLY A 40 -2.74 -4.64 -11.60
N VAL A 41 -3.84 -4.65 -12.37
CA VAL A 41 -5.11 -5.26 -11.92
C VAL A 41 -5.69 -6.18 -13.00
N ALA A 42 -6.00 -7.42 -12.62
CA ALA A 42 -6.67 -8.41 -13.45
C ALA A 42 -8.13 -8.62 -12.96
N VAL A 43 -9.08 -8.19 -13.79
CA VAL A 43 -10.51 -8.41 -13.55
C VAL A 43 -10.97 -9.66 -14.30
N HIS A 44 -11.37 -10.68 -13.56
CA HIS A 44 -11.82 -11.96 -14.06
C HIS A 44 -13.34 -12.09 -14.03
N GLU A 45 -13.99 -12.29 -15.17
CA GLU A 45 -15.41 -12.63 -15.24
C GLU A 45 -15.65 -14.10 -14.83
N ARG A 46 -15.58 -14.35 -13.51
CA ARG A 46 -15.86 -15.63 -12.85
C ARG A 46 -16.15 -15.38 -11.36
N SER A 47 -16.68 -16.36 -10.65
CA SER A 47 -16.92 -16.28 -9.20
C SER A 47 -15.63 -16.13 -8.41
N ALA A 48 -15.68 -15.34 -7.33
CA ALA A 48 -14.59 -15.20 -6.38
C ALA A 48 -14.42 -16.46 -5.51
N PRO A 49 -13.21 -16.70 -4.95
CA PRO A 49 -13.02 -17.69 -3.91
C PRO A 49 -14.00 -17.49 -2.73
N ALA A 50 -14.42 -18.58 -2.11
CA ALA A 50 -15.31 -18.50 -0.94
C ALA A 50 -14.67 -17.68 0.18
N GLY A 51 -15.45 -16.81 0.82
CA GLY A 51 -14.97 -15.92 1.88
C GLY A 51 -14.36 -14.59 1.40
N SER A 52 -14.21 -14.41 0.09
CA SER A 52 -13.73 -13.14 -0.50
C SER A 52 -14.59 -11.96 -0.09
N TYR A 53 -13.96 -10.79 0.09
CA TYR A 53 -14.66 -9.56 0.39
C TYR A 53 -15.63 -9.18 -0.74
N LEU A 54 -16.90 -9.03 -0.39
CA LEU A 54 -18.02 -8.73 -1.31
C LEU A 54 -18.18 -9.70 -2.50
N ASP A 55 -17.61 -10.90 -2.45
CA ASP A 55 -17.49 -11.81 -3.60
C ASP A 55 -16.77 -11.14 -4.79
N LEU A 56 -15.84 -10.23 -4.52
CA LEU A 56 -15.12 -9.41 -5.50
C LEU A 56 -13.60 -9.53 -5.41
N VAL A 57 -13.04 -9.56 -4.21
CA VAL A 57 -11.57 -9.44 -4.00
C VAL A 57 -11.15 -10.29 -2.81
N SER A 58 -9.92 -10.78 -2.82
CA SER A 58 -9.37 -11.52 -1.70
C SER A 58 -8.06 -10.91 -1.23
N ALA A 59 -7.84 -10.88 0.08
CA ALA A 59 -6.60 -10.36 0.66
C ALA A 59 -5.38 -11.22 0.31
N ASP A 60 -5.62 -12.48 -0.07
CA ASP A 60 -4.57 -13.43 -0.45
C ASP A 60 -4.29 -13.42 -1.97
N ARG A 61 -4.91 -12.50 -2.73
CA ARG A 61 -4.79 -12.37 -4.19
C ARG A 61 -4.62 -10.89 -4.58
N ASP A 62 -3.38 -10.43 -4.59
CA ASP A 62 -3.05 -9.07 -5.02
C ASP A 62 -3.43 -8.83 -6.49
N GLY A 63 -4.02 -7.67 -6.76
CA GLY A 63 -4.41 -7.26 -8.11
C GLY A 63 -5.52 -8.09 -8.75
N GLU A 64 -6.07 -9.14 -8.11
CA GLU A 64 -7.16 -9.94 -8.67
C GLU A 64 -8.54 -9.42 -8.22
N VAL A 65 -9.40 -9.13 -9.20
CA VAL A 65 -10.81 -8.79 -8.99
C VAL A 65 -11.71 -9.79 -9.73
N PHE A 66 -12.79 -10.22 -9.10
CA PHE A 66 -13.74 -11.19 -9.63
C PHE A 66 -15.07 -10.52 -9.94
N LEU A 67 -15.59 -10.71 -11.14
CA LEU A 67 -16.74 -9.98 -11.68
C LEU A 67 -17.84 -10.93 -12.17
N ASP A 68 -18.49 -11.61 -11.24
CA ASP A 68 -19.57 -12.57 -11.52
C ASP A 68 -20.99 -11.95 -11.50
N ASP A 69 -21.14 -10.80 -10.83
CA ASP A 69 -22.43 -10.12 -10.66
C ASP A 69 -22.46 -8.80 -11.45
N PRO A 70 -23.33 -8.63 -12.46
CA PRO A 70 -23.43 -7.39 -13.23
C PRO A 70 -23.69 -6.13 -12.37
N ARG A 71 -24.22 -6.28 -11.16
CA ARG A 71 -24.48 -5.17 -10.23
C ARG A 71 -23.22 -4.57 -9.62
N THR A 72 -22.07 -5.25 -9.73
CA THR A 72 -20.81 -4.77 -9.17
C THR A 72 -19.97 -3.99 -10.17
N VAL A 73 -20.37 -3.92 -11.45
CA VAL A 73 -19.62 -3.23 -12.50
C VAL A 73 -19.33 -1.77 -12.14
N ASP A 74 -20.31 -1.02 -11.62
CA ASP A 74 -20.11 0.38 -11.24
C ASP A 74 -19.21 0.51 -10.00
N TYR A 75 -19.29 -0.45 -9.07
CA TYR A 75 -18.42 -0.49 -7.90
C TYR A 75 -16.96 -0.77 -8.30
N VAL A 76 -16.74 -1.73 -9.19
CA VAL A 76 -15.41 -2.07 -9.73
C VAL A 76 -14.88 -0.93 -10.60
N ALA A 77 -15.71 -0.28 -11.40
CA ALA A 77 -15.29 0.90 -12.15
C ALA A 77 -14.84 2.03 -11.21
N ALA A 78 -15.60 2.33 -10.16
CA ALA A 78 -15.23 3.33 -9.17
C ALA A 78 -13.93 2.96 -8.41
N MET A 79 -13.70 1.67 -8.17
CA MET A 79 -12.44 1.15 -7.60
C MET A 79 -11.25 1.44 -8.52
N LEU A 80 -11.36 1.13 -9.82
CA LEU A 80 -10.30 1.37 -10.80
C LEU A 80 -10.09 2.86 -11.07
N GLU A 81 -11.15 3.67 -11.02
CA GLU A 81 -11.05 5.13 -11.08
C GLU A 81 -10.28 5.69 -9.88
N HIS A 82 -10.55 5.18 -8.67
CA HIS A 82 -9.81 5.58 -7.49
C HIS A 82 -8.35 5.16 -7.55
N LEU A 83 -8.05 3.92 -7.97
CA LEU A 83 -6.70 3.42 -8.23
C LEU A 83 -5.89 4.41 -9.08
N ALA A 84 -6.48 4.88 -10.18
CA ALA A 84 -5.86 5.83 -11.08
C ALA A 84 -5.70 7.23 -10.49
N VAL A 85 -6.67 7.70 -9.68
CA VAL A 85 -6.61 9.00 -8.99
C VAL A 85 -5.49 9.04 -7.96
N VAL A 86 -5.26 7.95 -7.22
CA VAL A 86 -4.20 7.88 -6.19
C VAL A 86 -2.84 7.47 -6.77
N GLY A 87 -2.73 7.24 -8.09
CA GLY A 87 -1.48 6.85 -8.73
C GLY A 87 -1.01 5.43 -8.39
N ALA A 88 -1.92 4.57 -7.92
CA ALA A 88 -1.63 3.18 -7.64
C ALA A 88 -1.65 2.33 -8.92
N HIS A 89 -0.87 1.25 -8.94
CA HIS A 89 -0.82 0.28 -10.03
C HIS A 89 -1.49 -1.06 -9.67
N SER A 90 -1.58 -1.43 -8.38
CA SER A 90 -2.32 -2.59 -7.89
C SER A 90 -3.13 -2.24 -6.62
N LEU A 91 -3.93 -3.19 -6.13
CA LEU A 91 -4.71 -3.09 -4.91
C LEU A 91 -4.88 -4.45 -4.25
N THR A 92 -5.00 -4.44 -2.92
CA THR A 92 -5.37 -5.61 -2.12
C THR A 92 -6.40 -5.20 -1.07
N VAL A 93 -7.42 -6.03 -0.81
CA VAL A 93 -8.33 -5.78 0.31
C VAL A 93 -7.61 -6.05 1.64
N ARG A 94 -7.81 -5.17 2.63
CA ARG A 94 -7.16 -5.32 3.93
C ARG A 94 -7.61 -6.61 4.62
N LYS A 95 -6.67 -7.45 5.07
CA LYS A 95 -6.98 -8.75 5.70
C LYS A 95 -7.99 -8.67 6.86
N PRO A 96 -7.94 -7.68 7.77
CA PRO A 96 -8.96 -7.53 8.81
C PRO A 96 -10.38 -7.31 8.26
N ILE A 97 -10.51 -6.59 7.14
CA ILE A 97 -11.80 -6.30 6.49
C ILE A 97 -12.37 -7.57 5.85
N GLU A 98 -11.53 -8.36 5.17
CA GLU A 98 -11.94 -9.66 4.63
C GLU A 98 -12.36 -10.62 5.75
N ASN A 99 -11.59 -10.72 6.83
CA ASN A 99 -11.92 -11.58 7.98
C ASN A 99 -13.24 -11.18 8.64
N GLU A 100 -13.45 -9.88 8.89
CA GLU A 100 -14.71 -9.38 9.43
C GLU A 100 -15.87 -9.74 8.47
N TRP A 101 -15.69 -9.49 7.17
CA TRP A 101 -16.67 -9.80 6.16
C TRP A 101 -17.02 -11.29 6.09
N ALA A 102 -16.03 -12.18 6.13
CA ALA A 102 -16.24 -13.62 6.15
C ALA A 102 -17.10 -14.06 7.35
N ALA A 103 -16.92 -13.41 8.50
CA ALA A 103 -17.70 -13.71 9.71
C ALA A 103 -19.14 -13.17 9.65
N ILE A 104 -19.37 -12.01 9.03
CA ILE A 104 -20.62 -11.26 9.19
C ILE A 104 -21.36 -10.94 7.87
N GLY A 105 -20.81 -11.37 6.74
CA GLY A 105 -21.27 -11.10 5.39
C GLY A 105 -22.60 -11.77 5.09
N THR A 106 -23.52 -11.04 4.46
CA THR A 106 -24.81 -11.58 3.99
C THR A 106 -25.20 -10.92 2.67
N PRO A 107 -26.08 -11.53 1.85
CA PRO A 107 -26.56 -10.90 0.62
C PRO A 107 -27.22 -9.54 0.82
N ARG A 108 -27.83 -9.27 1.99
CA ARG A 108 -28.40 -7.96 2.32
C ARG A 108 -27.29 -6.94 2.63
N ARG A 109 -26.31 -7.32 3.45
CA ARG A 109 -25.17 -6.43 3.77
C ARG A 109 -24.31 -6.15 2.55
N ARG A 110 -24.15 -7.14 1.66
CA ARG A 110 -23.40 -7.02 0.40
C ARG A 110 -24.03 -5.97 -0.49
N ARG A 111 -25.34 -6.09 -0.73
CA ARG A 111 -26.12 -5.08 -1.47
C ARG A 111 -26.02 -3.68 -0.85
N SER A 112 -25.91 -3.57 0.47
CA SER A 112 -25.71 -2.28 1.14
C SER A 112 -24.31 -1.72 0.90
N ARG A 113 -23.25 -2.53 1.09
CA ARG A 113 -21.86 -2.11 0.90
C ARG A 113 -21.54 -1.75 -0.56
N LEU A 114 -22.18 -2.41 -1.53
CA LEU A 114 -22.02 -2.12 -2.95
C LEU A 114 -22.65 -0.80 -3.41
N ARG A 115 -23.44 -0.11 -2.59
CA ARG A 115 -24.09 1.17 -2.98
C ARG A 115 -23.12 2.32 -3.18
N ARG A 116 -21.94 2.25 -2.55
CA ARG A 116 -20.91 3.28 -2.65
C ARG A 116 -19.55 2.61 -2.53
N PHE A 117 -18.62 3.02 -3.40
CA PHE A 117 -17.24 2.59 -3.30
C PHE A 117 -16.59 3.05 -1.99
N ARG A 118 -15.76 2.18 -1.39
CA ARG A 118 -15.14 2.37 -0.07
C ARG A 118 -13.62 2.21 -0.19
N PRO A 119 -12.88 3.29 -0.42
CA PRO A 119 -11.44 3.20 -0.66
C PRO A 119 -10.66 2.66 0.56
N ASP A 120 -11.11 2.97 1.79
CA ASP A 120 -10.43 2.61 3.05
C ASP A 120 -10.43 1.10 3.37
N ASP A 121 -11.23 0.32 2.63
CA ASP A 121 -11.25 -1.14 2.75
C ASP A 121 -10.01 -1.79 2.08
N TYR A 122 -9.25 -1.03 1.30
CA TYR A 122 -8.16 -1.52 0.44
C TYR A 122 -6.82 -0.88 0.80
N ASP A 123 -5.76 -1.65 0.62
CA ASP A 123 -4.39 -1.16 0.52
C ASP A 123 -4.11 -0.88 -0.97
N TRP A 124 -3.69 0.34 -1.27
CA TRP A 124 -3.41 0.82 -2.63
C TRP A 124 -1.92 0.73 -2.91
N VAL A 125 -1.57 -0.05 -3.92
CA VAL A 125 -0.18 -0.38 -4.22
C VAL A 125 0.29 0.49 -5.38
N GLY A 126 1.13 1.48 -5.13
CA GLY A 126 1.63 2.46 -6.08
C GLY A 126 3.14 2.36 -6.28
N VAL A 127 3.67 3.21 -7.15
CA VAL A 127 5.12 3.27 -7.44
C VAL A 127 5.92 3.59 -6.16
N GLU A 128 5.33 4.32 -5.22
CA GLU A 128 5.94 4.59 -3.90
C GLU A 128 5.90 3.40 -2.93
N SER A 129 5.16 2.32 -3.22
CA SER A 129 4.88 1.27 -2.24
C SER A 129 5.34 -0.15 -2.60
N ILE A 130 6.17 -0.33 -3.63
CA ILE A 130 6.83 -1.62 -3.83
C ILE A 130 8.33 -1.44 -4.12
N GLU A 131 9.13 -1.68 -3.09
CA GLU A 131 10.54 -2.06 -3.14
C GLU A 131 11.61 -1.01 -3.54
N ASP A 132 11.31 0.00 -4.38
CA ASP A 132 12.34 0.99 -4.80
C ASP A 132 12.55 2.16 -3.80
N ASP A 133 11.57 2.49 -2.94
CA ASP A 133 11.73 3.53 -1.89
C ASP A 133 12.15 2.96 -0.52
N VAL A 134 12.54 1.69 -0.50
CA VAL A 134 13.07 1.05 0.70
C VAL A 134 14.58 1.20 0.70
N VAL A 135 15.06 2.17 1.46
CA VAL A 135 16.49 2.31 1.73
C VAL A 135 16.88 1.31 2.82
N ASP A 136 17.71 0.34 2.43
CA ASP A 136 18.31 -0.66 3.32
C ASP A 136 19.82 -0.46 3.37
N GLY A 137 20.35 -0.14 4.55
CA GLY A 137 21.75 0.21 4.70
C GLY A 137 22.19 0.31 6.15
N MET A 138 23.47 0.63 6.34
CA MET A 138 24.00 0.89 7.68
C MET A 138 23.73 2.34 8.08
N ALA A 139 23.25 2.53 9.30
CA ALA A 139 23.04 3.84 9.91
C ALA A 139 23.85 3.97 11.19
N ALA A 140 24.33 5.18 11.47
CA ALA A 140 24.79 5.58 12.78
C ALA A 140 23.59 6.14 13.57
N LEU A 141 23.27 5.50 14.69
CA LEU A 141 22.29 5.98 15.66
C LEU A 141 23.03 6.54 16.87
N SER A 142 22.60 7.69 17.39
CA SER A 142 23.19 8.25 18.60
C SER A 142 22.15 8.82 19.56
N VAL A 143 22.48 8.74 20.86
CA VAL A 143 21.67 9.26 21.96
C VAL A 143 22.57 9.55 23.16
N ASP A 144 22.47 10.74 23.76
CA ASP A 144 23.19 11.12 24.98
C ASP A 144 24.71 10.85 24.98
N GLY A 145 25.35 10.85 23.80
CA GLY A 145 26.78 10.59 23.62
C GLY A 145 27.14 9.13 23.33
N ASP A 146 26.18 8.21 23.42
CA ASP A 146 26.32 6.82 22.97
C ASP A 146 26.03 6.73 21.47
N GLU A 147 26.81 5.90 20.76
CA GLU A 147 26.68 5.67 19.32
C GLU A 147 26.58 4.18 18.99
N LEU A 148 25.73 3.85 18.02
CA LEU A 148 25.48 2.49 17.56
C LEU A 148 25.41 2.47 16.02
N SER A 149 26.26 1.66 15.40
CA SER A 149 26.10 1.32 13.98
C SER A 149 25.16 0.12 13.84
N ALA A 150 24.06 0.29 13.10
CA ALA A 150 23.07 -0.76 12.90
C ALA A 150 22.53 -0.78 11.47
N ARG A 151 22.14 -1.95 10.98
CA ARG A 151 21.39 -2.05 9.73
C ARG A 151 20.00 -1.46 9.96
N VAL A 152 19.55 -0.64 9.02
CA VAL A 152 18.25 0.01 9.02
C VAL A 152 17.59 -0.22 7.67
N ARG A 153 16.29 -0.50 7.71
CA ARG A 153 15.44 -0.57 6.52
C ARG A 153 14.29 0.41 6.69
N VAL A 154 14.28 1.49 5.91
CA VAL A 154 13.36 2.63 6.04
C VAL A 154 12.78 3.03 4.69
N THR A 155 11.61 3.65 4.73
CA THR A 155 10.92 4.25 3.58
C THR A 155 10.13 5.47 4.06
N GLY A 156 9.62 6.29 3.14
CA GLY A 156 8.88 7.48 3.50
C GLY A 156 7.99 7.99 2.37
N HIS A 157 7.11 8.93 2.73
CA HIS A 157 6.14 9.54 1.82
C HIS A 157 5.81 10.97 2.28
N LEU A 158 5.28 11.80 1.38
CA LEU A 158 4.72 13.10 1.74
C LEU A 158 3.28 12.91 2.24
N ASP A 159 2.99 13.30 3.48
CA ASP A 159 1.64 13.25 4.04
C ASP A 159 0.84 14.48 3.58
N PRO A 160 -0.25 14.33 2.80
CA PRO A 160 -1.03 15.44 2.28
C PRO A 160 -1.85 16.18 3.35
N LEU A 161 -2.04 15.60 4.54
CA LEU A 161 -2.81 16.21 5.62
C LEU A 161 -2.01 17.31 6.33
N ASP A 162 -0.70 17.13 6.48
CA ASP A 162 0.18 18.08 7.16
C ASP A 162 1.28 18.68 6.27
N GLY A 163 1.41 18.19 5.04
CA GLY A 163 2.41 18.65 4.07
C GLY A 163 3.84 18.30 4.43
N ARG A 164 4.06 17.33 5.32
CA ARG A 164 5.40 16.92 5.79
C ARG A 164 5.77 15.56 5.24
N TYR A 165 7.06 15.33 5.07
CA TYR A 165 7.56 14.00 4.73
C TYR A 165 7.60 13.14 6.00
N HIS A 166 6.90 12.00 5.99
CA HIS A 166 6.90 11.03 7.08
C HIS A 166 7.68 9.80 6.64
N TRP A 167 8.60 9.36 7.48
CA TRP A 167 9.40 8.18 7.19
C TRP A 167 9.39 7.22 8.37
N ALA A 168 9.45 5.92 8.06
CA ALA A 168 9.39 4.86 9.04
C ALA A 168 10.15 3.64 8.58
N GLY A 169 10.55 2.81 9.54
CA GLY A 169 11.26 1.58 9.23
C GLY A 169 11.56 0.75 10.45
N VAL A 170 12.57 -0.09 10.30
CA VAL A 170 13.06 -0.99 11.34
C VAL A 170 14.58 -0.89 11.47
N VAL A 171 15.05 -0.94 12.71
CA VAL A 171 16.46 -1.04 13.07
C VAL A 171 16.72 -2.45 13.58
N PHE A 172 17.76 -3.08 13.06
CA PHE A 172 18.16 -4.44 13.43
C PHE A 172 19.27 -4.41 14.48
N GLY A 173 19.21 -5.32 15.45
CA GLY A 173 20.28 -5.55 16.43
C GLY A 173 19.82 -5.52 17.88
N ASP A 174 20.53 -6.25 18.74
CA ASP A 174 20.19 -6.36 20.16
C ASP A 174 20.49 -5.09 20.95
N GLU A 175 21.45 -4.27 20.52
CA GLU A 175 21.83 -3.05 21.23
C GLU A 175 20.75 -1.97 21.12
N VAL A 176 20.18 -1.75 19.92
CA VAL A 176 19.03 -0.83 19.75
C VAL A 176 17.81 -1.34 20.53
N ARG A 177 17.64 -2.66 20.62
CA ARG A 177 16.58 -3.28 21.43
C ARG A 177 16.82 -3.01 22.92
N ARG A 178 18.07 -3.11 23.39
CA ARG A 178 18.46 -2.75 24.75
C ARG A 178 18.17 -1.28 25.03
N TRP A 179 18.53 -0.36 24.14
CA TRP A 179 18.18 1.07 24.25
C TRP A 179 16.68 1.25 24.42
N LYS A 180 15.87 0.61 23.56
CA LYS A 180 14.41 0.72 23.63
C LYS A 180 13.84 0.14 24.93
N ASN A 181 14.35 -1.01 25.38
CA ASN A 181 13.95 -1.62 26.65
C ASN A 181 14.33 -0.74 27.86
N ASN A 182 15.43 0.02 27.74
CA ASN A 182 15.87 1.03 28.71
C ASN A 182 15.15 2.38 28.54
N ARG A 183 14.05 2.41 27.78
CA ARG A 183 13.18 3.59 27.56
C ARG A 183 13.83 4.74 26.79
N VAL A 184 14.88 4.48 26.02
CA VAL A 184 15.31 5.42 24.99
C VAL A 184 14.17 5.56 23.97
N THR A 185 13.75 6.79 23.74
CA THR A 185 12.63 7.10 22.83
C THR A 185 13.05 7.95 21.65
N THR A 186 14.01 8.86 21.82
CA THR A 186 14.50 9.76 20.79
C THR A 186 15.96 9.44 20.50
N VAL A 187 16.32 9.41 19.23
CA VAL A 187 17.69 9.18 18.74
C VAL A 187 17.96 10.12 17.57
N ALA A 188 19.22 10.43 17.31
CA ALA A 188 19.65 10.96 16.02
C ALA A 188 20.05 9.80 15.11
N VAL A 189 19.77 9.92 13.81
CA VAL A 189 20.06 8.88 12.80
C VAL A 189 20.73 9.53 11.61
N ALA A 190 21.84 8.96 11.16
CA ALA A 190 22.52 9.34 9.92
C ALA A 190 22.78 8.09 9.08
N MET A 191 22.50 8.14 7.78
CA MET A 191 22.90 7.13 6.80
C MET A 191 23.87 7.74 5.79
N ASP A 192 24.78 6.92 5.26
CA ASP A 192 25.74 7.29 4.20
C ASP A 192 26.56 8.57 4.48
N GLY A 193 26.81 8.88 5.76
CA GLY A 193 27.56 10.07 6.17
C GLY A 193 26.78 11.39 6.02
N GLY A 194 25.47 11.32 5.82
CA GLY A 194 24.57 12.49 5.82
C GLY A 194 24.41 13.12 7.19
N GLU A 195 23.73 14.27 7.23
CA GLU A 195 23.44 14.99 8.47
C GLU A 195 22.51 14.17 9.39
N PRO A 196 22.82 14.07 10.71
CA PRO A 196 21.95 13.37 11.65
C PRO A 196 20.58 14.03 11.77
N VAL A 197 19.52 13.24 11.62
CA VAL A 197 18.13 13.67 11.79
C VAL A 197 17.49 13.04 13.01
N GLY A 198 16.60 13.79 13.67
CA GLY A 198 15.87 13.31 14.83
C GLY A 198 14.85 12.23 14.46
N ALA A 199 14.81 11.15 15.23
CA ALA A 199 13.91 10.03 15.04
C ALA A 199 13.42 9.48 16.38
N ARG A 200 12.33 8.72 16.34
CA ARG A 200 11.74 8.08 17.52
C ARG A 200 11.80 6.56 17.40
N LEU A 201 12.37 5.91 18.42
CA LEU A 201 12.24 4.47 18.60
C LEU A 201 10.83 4.18 19.15
N ALA A 202 9.97 3.61 18.33
CA ALA A 202 8.55 3.46 18.59
C ALA A 202 8.24 2.26 19.49
N GLU A 203 8.56 1.06 19.01
CA GLU A 203 8.27 -0.22 19.67
C GLU A 203 9.31 -1.28 19.30
N VAL A 204 9.39 -2.34 20.11
CA VAL A 204 10.07 -3.59 19.72
C VAL A 204 9.04 -4.45 19.01
N THR A 205 9.32 -4.87 17.78
CA THR A 205 8.42 -5.71 16.98
C THR A 205 8.39 -7.15 17.51
N PRO A 206 7.39 -7.97 17.14
CA PRO A 206 7.38 -9.39 17.48
C PRO A 206 8.60 -10.17 16.97
N ALA A 207 9.24 -9.70 15.90
CA ALA A 207 10.47 -10.29 15.36
C ALA A 207 11.74 -9.86 16.13
N GLY A 208 11.62 -9.00 17.13
CA GLY A 208 12.73 -8.52 17.96
C GLY A 208 13.49 -7.32 17.42
N THR A 209 13.10 -6.78 16.25
CA THR A 209 13.64 -5.51 15.72
C THR A 209 13.00 -4.30 16.38
N VAL A 210 13.56 -3.10 16.20
CA VAL A 210 13.00 -1.87 16.76
C VAL A 210 12.41 -1.02 15.66
N ARG A 211 11.12 -0.69 15.76
CA ARG A 211 10.45 0.23 14.84
C ARG A 211 10.97 1.65 15.07
N ILE A 212 11.37 2.32 14.01
CA ILE A 212 11.83 3.72 14.02
C ILE A 212 10.95 4.58 13.12
N VAL A 213 10.69 5.82 13.53
CA VAL A 213 9.87 6.79 12.78
C VAL A 213 10.47 8.18 12.86
N GLY A 214 10.29 8.99 11.82
CA GLY A 214 10.64 10.40 11.82
C GLY A 214 9.77 11.22 10.88
N VAL A 215 9.86 12.54 11.03
CA VAL A 215 9.10 13.52 10.26
C VAL A 215 10.05 14.61 9.79
N GLY A 216 9.88 15.05 8.55
CA GLY A 216 10.78 15.98 7.86
C GLY A 216 11.79 15.24 7.01
N ALA A 217 12.98 15.85 6.86
CA ALA A 217 14.06 15.27 6.05
C ALA A 217 14.40 13.84 6.55
N PRO A 218 14.45 12.83 5.67
CA PRO A 218 14.87 11.49 6.04
C PRO A 218 16.40 11.41 6.23
N PRO A 219 16.90 10.34 6.88
CA PRO A 219 18.33 10.13 7.08
C PRO A 219 19.08 9.68 5.82
N TYR A 220 18.38 9.51 4.69
CA TYR A 220 18.89 9.08 3.39
C TYR A 220 18.62 10.14 2.32
N ALA A 221 19.37 10.11 1.23
CA ALA A 221 19.15 11.03 0.12
C ALA A 221 17.78 10.79 -0.52
N LEU A 222 17.00 11.85 -0.69
CA LEU A 222 15.82 11.82 -1.55
C LEU A 222 16.26 12.05 -2.98
N ASP A 223 15.86 11.17 -3.90
CA ASP A 223 16.05 11.42 -5.32
C ASP A 223 15.34 12.73 -5.68
N ALA A 224 16.11 13.67 -6.24
CA ALA A 224 15.56 14.93 -6.68
C ALA A 224 14.56 14.62 -7.80
N LEU A 225 13.27 14.87 -7.54
CA LEU A 225 12.24 14.82 -8.56
C LEU A 225 12.70 15.69 -9.74
N VAL A 226 13.10 15.06 -10.83
CA VAL A 226 13.35 15.75 -12.10
C VAL A 226 11.96 16.17 -12.60
N VAL A 227 11.62 17.42 -12.34
CA VAL A 227 10.39 18.09 -12.81
C VAL A 227 10.48 18.33 -14.32
#